data_AF-A0A959EWQ9-F1
#
_entry.id   AF-A0A959EWQ9-F1
#
_cell.length_a   1.000
_cell.length_b   1.000
_cell.length_c   1.000
_cell.angle_alpha   90.00
_cell.angle_beta   90.00
_cell.angle_gamma   90.00
#
_symmetry.space_group_name_H-M   'P 1'
#
loop_
_entity.id
_entity.type
_entity.pdbx_description
1 polymer ?
#
loop_
_entity_poly.entity_id
_entity_poly.type
_entity_poly.pdbx_seq_one_letter_code
_entity_poly.pdbx_strand_id
1 'polypeptide(L)'
;MKRKHSFIERVAESVGIIPKLHGNGETPVERLTEPGKLTKFPPPEQWDDWVEYEAKAWPLLEKKHYTIVPTTCFNCESACGLTAYIDKATMQVRKLEGNPYHPGSRGRNCAKGPATINQLTDPDRILHPLRRAGARGEGKWERVSWDEVLDDIAAR
;
A
#
# COMPACT_ATOMS: atom_id res chain seq x y z
N MET A 1 25.78 15.13 8.72
CA MET A 1 27.24 15.07 8.53
C MET A 1 27.59 16.05 7.41
N LYS A 2 28.30 17.17 7.68
CA LYS A 2 28.67 18.12 6.61
C LYS A 2 29.65 17.42 5.67
N ARG A 3 29.24 17.20 4.42
CA ARG A 3 30.05 16.52 3.40
C ARG A 3 31.30 17.39 3.14
N LYS A 4 32.50 16.87 3.38
CA LYS A 4 33.75 17.59 3.05
C LYS A 4 34.06 17.37 1.57
N HIS A 5 34.03 18.44 0.80
CA HIS A 5 34.17 18.43 -0.65
C HIS A 5 35.62 18.25 -1.10
N SER A 6 35.82 17.46 -2.17
CA SER A 6 37.15 17.19 -2.73
C SER A 6 37.68 18.38 -3.53
N PHE A 7 38.99 18.38 -3.81
CA PHE A 7 39.62 19.38 -4.68
C PHE A 7 39.10 19.28 -6.12
N ILE A 8 38.86 18.05 -6.60
CA ILE A 8 38.38 17.77 -7.96
C ILE A 8 36.99 18.38 -8.18
N GLU A 9 36.09 18.23 -7.21
CA GLU A 9 34.73 18.80 -7.29
C GLU A 9 34.77 20.33 -7.43
N ARG A 10 35.64 21.01 -6.67
CA ARG A 10 35.79 22.47 -6.73
C ARG A 10 36.34 22.98 -8.05
N VAL A 11 37.31 22.26 -8.63
CA VAL A 11 37.87 22.61 -9.94
C VAL A 11 36.85 22.32 -11.05
N ALA A 12 36.13 21.21 -10.98
CA ALA A 12 35.10 20.87 -11.96
C ALA A 12 33.95 21.90 -11.99
N GLU A 13 33.57 22.46 -10.84
CA GLU A 13 32.60 23.56 -10.77
C GLU A 13 33.15 24.88 -11.31
N SER A 14 34.41 25.22 -11.04
CA SER A 14 34.99 26.51 -11.46
C SER A 14 35.16 26.60 -12.97
N VAL A 15 35.38 25.46 -13.63
CA VAL A 15 35.52 25.35 -15.09
C VAL A 15 34.22 24.91 -15.78
N GLY A 16 33.12 24.77 -15.04
CA GLY A 16 31.78 24.51 -15.58
C GLY A 16 31.56 23.09 -16.13
N ILE A 17 32.40 22.13 -15.77
CA ILE A 17 32.23 20.71 -16.13
C ILE A 17 31.04 20.10 -15.39
N ILE A 18 30.77 20.56 -14.16
CA ILE A 18 29.59 20.20 -13.37
C ILE A 18 28.86 21.45 -12.90
N PRO A 19 27.55 21.37 -12.63
CA PRO A 19 26.77 22.48 -12.05
C PRO A 19 27.38 22.96 -10.73
N LYS A 20 27.23 24.25 -10.40
CA LYS A 20 27.62 24.79 -9.09
C LYS A 20 26.69 24.23 -8.02
N LEU A 21 27.10 23.15 -7.37
CA LEU A 21 26.43 22.55 -6.21
C LEU A 21 26.82 23.28 -4.91
N HIS A 22 27.83 24.14 -4.96
CA HIS A 22 28.41 24.85 -3.80
C HIS A 22 27.88 26.28 -3.56
N GLY A 23 26.70 26.64 -4.05
CA GLY A 23 26.02 27.89 -3.71
C GLY A 23 25.19 27.78 -2.42
N ASN A 24 25.18 28.82 -1.57
CA ASN A 24 24.25 28.94 -0.43
C ASN A 24 22.77 29.15 -0.83
N GLY A 25 22.46 29.07 -2.12
CA GLY A 25 21.10 28.98 -2.58
C GLY A 25 20.66 27.54 -2.43
N GLU A 26 19.73 27.26 -1.53
CA GLU A 26 18.78 26.18 -1.75
C GLU A 26 18.28 26.37 -3.18
N THR A 27 18.80 25.62 -4.15
CA THR A 27 18.10 25.49 -5.43
C THR A 27 16.76 24.95 -5.02
N PRO A 28 15.65 25.72 -5.15
CA PRO A 28 14.36 25.20 -4.77
C PRO A 28 14.20 23.93 -5.59
N VAL A 29 14.14 22.78 -4.91
CA VAL A 29 13.80 21.55 -5.61
C VAL A 29 12.42 21.84 -6.14
N GLU A 30 12.34 22.13 -7.44
CA GLU A 30 11.10 22.46 -8.10
C GLU A 30 10.19 21.27 -7.83
N ARG A 31 9.13 21.52 -7.06
CA ARG A 31 8.18 20.46 -6.78
C ARG A 31 7.63 20.08 -8.14
N LEU A 32 7.64 18.79 -8.46
CA LEU A 32 7.02 18.25 -9.67
C LEU A 32 5.53 18.63 -9.79
N THR A 33 4.96 19.22 -8.74
CA THR A 33 3.55 19.37 -8.49
C THR A 33 3.31 20.58 -7.58
N GLU A 34 2.28 21.36 -7.85
CA GLU A 34 1.82 22.39 -6.92
C GLU A 34 1.46 21.77 -5.55
N PRO A 35 1.79 22.45 -4.43
CA PRO A 35 1.41 21.99 -3.10
C PRO A 35 -0.10 21.72 -3.02
N GLY A 36 -0.47 20.50 -2.61
CA GLY A 36 -1.87 20.13 -2.40
C GLY A 36 -2.60 19.58 -3.64
N LYS A 37 -1.98 19.58 -4.83
CA LYS A 37 -2.51 18.81 -5.98
C LYS A 37 -1.88 17.43 -6.00
N LEU A 38 -2.73 16.40 -5.88
CA LEU A 38 -2.35 15.02 -6.16
C LEU A 38 -2.11 14.90 -7.67
N THR A 39 -1.00 14.33 -8.09
CA THR A 39 -0.60 14.36 -9.51
C THR A 39 -0.61 13.02 -10.20
N LYS A 40 -0.81 11.93 -9.46
CA LYS A 40 -0.84 10.59 -10.03
C LYS A 40 -1.66 9.64 -9.16
N PHE A 41 -2.97 9.87 -9.13
CA PHE A 41 -3.91 8.95 -8.49
C PHE A 41 -5.16 8.79 -9.36
N PRO A 42 -5.79 7.60 -9.43
CA PRO A 42 -6.98 7.36 -10.22
C PRO A 42 -8.16 8.24 -9.75
N PRO A 43 -8.77 9.06 -10.60
CA PRO A 43 -9.94 9.84 -10.20
C PRO A 43 -11.12 8.88 -9.86
N PRO A 44 -11.95 9.17 -8.83
CA PRO A 44 -13.05 8.30 -8.40
C PRO A 44 -14.02 7.92 -9.51
N GLU A 45 -14.22 8.81 -10.48
CA GLU A 45 -15.07 8.59 -11.63
C GLU A 45 -14.57 7.46 -12.55
N GLN A 46 -13.32 7.03 -12.38
CA GLN A 46 -12.69 5.95 -13.15
C GLN A 46 -12.43 4.69 -12.30
N TRP A 47 -12.87 4.65 -11.04
CA TRP A 47 -12.56 3.53 -10.15
C TRP A 47 -13.22 2.21 -10.57
N ASP A 48 -14.32 2.24 -11.33
CA ASP A 48 -14.97 1.01 -11.80
C ASP A 48 -14.17 0.26 -12.87
N ASP A 49 -13.33 0.98 -13.64
CA ASP A 49 -12.47 0.41 -14.68
C ASP A 49 -11.19 1.25 -14.85
N TRP A 50 -10.28 1.13 -13.89
CA TRP A 50 -8.97 1.77 -13.96
C TRP A 50 -7.96 0.89 -14.69
N VAL A 51 -7.20 1.48 -15.62
CA VAL A 51 -6.23 0.74 -16.44
C VAL A 51 -4.81 1.09 -16.05
N GLU A 52 -4.02 0.07 -15.71
CA GLU A 52 -2.57 0.19 -15.52
C GLU A 52 -1.81 -0.85 -16.35
N TYR A 53 -0.51 -0.63 -16.54
CA TYR A 53 0.36 -1.64 -17.13
C TYR A 53 0.93 -2.56 -16.05
N GLU A 54 0.95 -3.87 -16.31
CA GLU A 54 1.53 -4.85 -15.39
C GLU A 54 3.05 -4.64 -15.28
N ALA A 55 3.49 -4.27 -14.08
CA ALA A 55 4.89 -3.95 -13.82
C ALA A 55 5.81 -5.16 -14.05
N LYS A 56 5.31 -6.39 -13.83
CA LYS A 56 6.08 -7.62 -14.04
C LYS A 56 6.18 -8.06 -15.49
N ALA A 57 5.39 -7.48 -16.40
CA ALA A 57 5.33 -7.89 -17.79
C ALA A 57 6.44 -7.26 -18.67
N TRP A 58 7.30 -6.40 -18.11
CA TRP A 58 8.38 -5.74 -18.85
C TRP A 58 9.22 -6.76 -19.66
N PRO A 59 9.49 -6.53 -20.97
CA PRO A 59 9.26 -5.29 -21.75
C PRO A 59 7.88 -5.19 -22.42
N LEU A 60 6.97 -6.13 -22.20
CA LEU A 60 5.64 -6.11 -22.79
C LEU A 60 4.74 -5.07 -22.09
N LEU A 61 3.97 -4.34 -22.89
CA LEU A 61 2.95 -3.41 -22.41
C LEU A 61 1.61 -4.15 -22.21
N GLU A 62 1.57 -5.02 -21.21
CA GLU A 62 0.34 -5.71 -20.82
C GLU A 62 -0.55 -4.79 -19.99
N LYS A 63 -1.78 -4.52 -20.46
CA LYS A 63 -2.78 -3.73 -19.73
C LYS A 63 -3.54 -4.64 -18.76
N LYS A 64 -3.75 -4.15 -17.53
CA LYS A 64 -4.63 -4.72 -16.53
C LYS A 64 -5.76 -3.74 -16.21
N HIS A 65 -6.95 -4.29 -16.01
CA HIS A 65 -8.13 -3.54 -15.62
C HIS A 65 -8.46 -3.83 -14.15
N TYR A 66 -8.66 -2.76 -13.40
CA TYR A 66 -8.91 -2.79 -11.97
C TYR A 66 -10.26 -2.15 -11.63
N THR A 67 -10.97 -2.76 -10.70
CA THR A 67 -11.96 -2.05 -9.90
C THR A 67 -11.28 -1.59 -8.61
N ILE A 68 -11.36 -0.31 -8.30
CA ILE A 68 -10.76 0.31 -7.14
C ILE A 68 -11.83 0.51 -6.07
N VAL A 69 -11.64 -0.13 -4.91
CA VAL A 69 -12.60 -0.07 -3.80
C VAL A 69 -11.97 0.61 -2.58
N PRO A 70 -12.56 1.69 -2.06
CA PRO A 70 -12.14 2.29 -0.79
C PRO A 70 -12.26 1.32 0.38
N THR A 71 -11.25 1.31 1.24
CA THR A 71 -11.24 0.54 2.48
C THR A 71 -10.43 1.27 3.55
N THR A 72 -10.31 0.68 4.72
CA THR A 72 -9.63 1.27 5.87
C THR A 72 -8.60 0.29 6.42
N CYS A 73 -7.39 0.77 6.69
CA CYS A 73 -6.35 0.00 7.37
C CYS A 73 -6.72 -0.20 8.85
N PHE A 74 -6.68 -1.43 9.35
CA PHE A 74 -6.97 -1.76 10.75
C PHE A 74 -5.75 -2.24 11.55
N ASN A 75 -4.54 -1.95 11.07
CA ASN A 75 -3.29 -2.38 11.73
C ASN A 75 -2.90 -1.52 12.95
N CYS A 76 -3.55 -0.37 13.13
CA CYS A 76 -3.39 0.52 14.28
C CYS A 76 -4.63 1.40 14.42
N GLU A 77 -4.72 2.15 15.51
CA GLU A 77 -5.82 3.05 15.87
C GLU A 77 -5.98 4.25 14.92
N SER A 78 -5.00 4.54 14.06
CA SER A 78 -5.07 5.67 13.13
C SER A 78 -6.11 5.50 12.01
N ALA A 79 -6.54 4.26 11.74
CA ALA A 79 -7.57 3.94 10.75
C ALA A 79 -7.35 4.63 9.38
N CYS A 80 -6.11 4.63 8.87
CA CYS A 80 -5.81 5.32 7.61
C CYS A 80 -6.60 4.70 6.44
N GLY A 81 -7.19 5.55 5.59
CA GLY A 81 -7.86 5.11 4.37
C GLY A 81 -6.90 4.47 3.37
N LEU A 82 -7.38 3.43 2.71
CA LEU A 82 -6.73 2.66 1.66
C LEU A 82 -7.65 2.54 0.45
N THR A 83 -7.07 2.21 -0.70
CA THR A 83 -7.79 1.77 -1.90
C THR A 83 -7.27 0.40 -2.32
N ALA A 84 -8.19 -0.56 -2.46
CA ALA A 84 -7.91 -1.90 -2.95
C ALA A 84 -8.09 -1.94 -4.47
N TYR A 85 -7.03 -2.35 -5.18
CA TYR A 85 -7.07 -2.56 -6.62
C TYR A 85 -7.40 -4.03 -6.88
N ILE A 86 -8.62 -4.30 -7.33
CA ILE A 86 -9.13 -5.64 -7.61
C ILE A 86 -9.01 -5.88 -9.11
N ASP A 87 -8.21 -6.87 -9.50
CA ASP A 87 -8.09 -7.27 -10.91
C ASP A 87 -9.42 -7.86 -11.40
N LYS A 88 -10.00 -7.28 -12.45
CA LYS A 88 -11.33 -7.65 -12.93
C LYS A 88 -11.38 -9.03 -13.61
N ALA A 89 -10.24 -9.55 -14.06
CA ALA A 89 -10.17 -10.87 -14.69
C ALA A 89 -10.07 -11.99 -13.66
N THR A 90 -9.34 -11.75 -12.56
CA THR A 90 -9.06 -12.78 -11.53
C THR A 90 -9.88 -12.59 -10.25
N MET A 91 -10.51 -11.44 -10.07
CA MET A 91 -11.20 -11.01 -8.86
C MET A 91 -10.30 -11.01 -7.61
N GLN A 92 -8.98 -10.90 -7.79
CA GLN A 92 -8.02 -10.85 -6.69
C GLN A 92 -7.59 -9.40 -6.40
N VAL A 93 -7.39 -9.08 -5.12
CA VAL A 93 -6.75 -7.83 -4.71
C VAL A 93 -5.27 -7.91 -5.08
N ARG A 94 -4.79 -7.00 -5.94
CA ARG A 94 -3.41 -7.00 -6.44
C ARG A 94 -2.48 -6.04 -5.70
N LYS A 95 -3.03 -4.93 -5.21
CA LYS A 95 -2.30 -3.95 -4.40
C LYS A 95 -3.25 -3.13 -3.53
N LEU A 96 -2.69 -2.56 -2.46
CA LEU A 96 -3.34 -1.58 -1.61
C LEU A 96 -2.50 -0.30 -1.63
N GLU A 97 -3.15 0.83 -1.88
CA GLU A 97 -2.52 2.15 -1.85
C GLU A 97 -3.27 3.07 -0.89
N GLY A 98 -2.69 4.23 -0.55
CA GLY A 98 -3.36 5.20 0.29
C GLY A 98 -4.53 5.87 -0.43
N ASN A 99 -5.68 5.99 0.23
CA ASN A 99 -6.84 6.69 -0.34
C ASN A 99 -6.70 8.21 -0.13
N PRO A 100 -6.50 9.01 -1.19
CA PRO A 100 -6.32 10.45 -1.04
C PRO A 100 -7.60 11.19 -0.66
N TYR A 101 -8.77 10.59 -0.90
CA TYR A 101 -10.09 11.11 -0.55
C TYR A 101 -10.49 10.79 0.89
N HIS A 102 -9.71 10.00 1.62
CA HIS A 102 -9.98 9.70 3.01
C HIS A 102 -9.76 10.95 3.90
N PRO A 103 -10.74 11.35 4.74
CA PRO A 103 -10.73 12.65 5.40
C PRO A 103 -9.57 12.87 6.37
N GLY A 104 -9.15 11.81 7.07
CA GLY A 104 -8.04 11.86 8.03
C GLY A 104 -6.68 11.76 7.34
N SER A 105 -6.36 10.59 6.82
CA SER A 105 -5.04 10.29 6.23
C SER A 105 -4.72 10.99 4.91
N ARG A 106 -5.72 11.32 4.06
CA ARG A 106 -5.51 11.97 2.75
C ARG A 106 -4.41 11.30 1.91
N GLY A 107 -4.43 9.97 1.87
CA GLY A 107 -3.48 9.14 1.11
C GLY A 107 -2.13 8.89 1.80
N ARG A 108 -1.91 9.44 3.01
CA ARG A 108 -0.70 9.16 3.80
C ARG A 108 -0.87 7.88 4.60
N ASN A 109 0.04 6.93 4.37
CA ASN A 109 0.02 5.64 5.02
C ASN A 109 1.44 5.28 5.46
N CYS A 110 1.57 4.54 6.58
CA CYS A 110 2.84 3.94 6.96
C CYS A 110 3.11 2.67 6.14
N ALA A 111 4.30 2.08 6.28
CA ALA A 111 4.67 0.86 5.56
C ALA A 111 3.69 -0.31 5.76
N LYS A 112 3.00 -0.36 6.90
CA LYS A 112 2.01 -1.41 7.20
C LYS A 112 0.74 -1.30 6.35
N GLY A 113 0.41 -0.12 5.83
CA GLY A 113 -0.82 0.10 5.06
C GLY A 113 -0.84 -0.76 3.78
N PRO A 114 0.06 -0.50 2.82
CA PRO A 114 0.17 -1.31 1.60
C PRO A 114 0.46 -2.79 1.88
N ALA A 115 1.23 -3.09 2.93
CA ALA A 115 1.58 -4.46 3.32
C ALA A 115 0.41 -5.31 3.84
N THR A 116 -0.76 -4.70 4.09
CA THR A 116 -1.98 -5.41 4.54
C THR A 116 -2.42 -6.48 3.54
N ILE A 117 -2.01 -6.40 2.27
CA ILE A 117 -2.26 -7.45 1.27
C ILE A 117 -1.76 -8.83 1.72
N ASN A 118 -0.67 -8.88 2.50
CA ASN A 118 -0.12 -10.14 3.02
C ASN A 118 -1.10 -10.87 3.95
N GLN A 119 -1.99 -10.13 4.63
CA GLN A 119 -3.00 -10.73 5.52
C GLN A 119 -4.10 -11.47 4.73
N LEU A 120 -4.27 -11.16 3.44
CA LEU A 120 -5.26 -11.83 2.61
C LEU A 120 -4.86 -13.28 2.29
N THR A 121 -3.56 -13.53 2.17
CA THR A 121 -2.98 -14.83 1.79
C THR A 121 -2.08 -15.38 2.89
N ASP A 122 -2.27 -14.94 4.14
CA ASP A 122 -1.49 -15.38 5.27
C ASP A 122 -1.67 -16.91 5.48
N PRO A 123 -0.59 -17.70 5.61
CA PRO A 123 -0.69 -19.14 5.82
C PRO A 123 -1.42 -19.51 7.12
N ASP A 124 -1.41 -18.64 8.12
CA ASP A 124 -2.06 -18.83 9.42
C ASP A 124 -3.47 -18.21 9.46
N ARG A 125 -4.01 -17.76 8.31
CA ARG A 125 -5.34 -17.16 8.24
C ARG A 125 -6.42 -18.15 8.66
N ILE A 126 -7.28 -17.72 9.58
CA ILE A 126 -8.44 -18.52 10.01
C ILE A 126 -9.51 -18.45 8.91
N LEU A 127 -9.66 -19.54 8.15
CA LEU A 127 -10.60 -19.63 7.01
C LEU A 127 -11.94 -20.30 7.37
N HIS A 128 -11.98 -21.02 8.50
CA HIS A 128 -13.13 -21.83 8.90
C HIS A 128 -13.39 -21.67 10.40
N PRO A 129 -14.62 -21.93 10.87
CA PRO A 129 -14.90 -22.07 12.28
C PRO A 129 -14.09 -23.22 12.89
N LEU A 130 -13.53 -22.99 14.07
CA LEU A 130 -12.67 -23.93 14.77
C LEU A 130 -13.16 -24.11 16.21
N ARG A 131 -13.29 -25.35 16.65
CA ARG A 131 -13.59 -25.74 18.03
C ARG A 131 -12.32 -26.22 18.72
N ARG A 132 -12.13 -25.83 19.98
CA ARG A 132 -10.97 -26.25 20.76
C ARG A 132 -11.06 -27.75 21.08
N ALA A 133 -10.06 -28.52 20.66
CA ALA A 133 -10.00 -29.98 20.84
C ALA A 133 -9.10 -30.43 22.03
N GLY A 134 -8.58 -29.48 22.80
CA GLY A 134 -7.72 -29.75 23.96
C GLY A 134 -7.81 -28.67 25.04
N ALA A 135 -6.81 -28.60 25.93
CA ALA A 135 -6.75 -27.53 26.92
C ALA A 135 -6.49 -26.17 26.25
N ARG A 136 -6.87 -25.09 26.93
CA ARG A 136 -6.68 -23.71 26.42
C ARG A 136 -5.18 -23.41 26.30
N GLY A 137 -4.76 -23.02 25.11
CA GLY A 137 -3.35 -22.68 24.79
C GLY A 137 -2.58 -23.78 24.06
N GLU A 138 -3.12 -25.00 23.91
CA GLU A 138 -2.41 -26.10 23.23
C GLU A 138 -2.39 -25.99 21.70
N GLY A 139 -3.15 -25.05 21.11
CA GLY A 139 -3.25 -24.91 19.65
C GLY A 139 -3.94 -26.09 18.94
N LYS A 140 -4.64 -26.96 19.68
CA LYS A 140 -5.41 -28.08 19.11
C LYS A 140 -6.81 -27.64 18.73
N TRP A 141 -7.10 -27.71 17.43
CA TRP A 141 -8.35 -27.26 16.85
C TRP A 141 -8.97 -28.34 15.97
N GLU A 142 -10.29 -28.46 16.04
CA GLU A 142 -11.12 -29.25 15.14
C GLU A 142 -11.93 -28.27 14.27
N ARG A 143 -11.98 -28.52 12.97
CA ARG A 143 -12.83 -27.74 12.06
C ARG A 143 -14.28 -28.18 12.24
N VAL A 144 -15.16 -27.21 12.45
CA VAL A 144 -16.60 -27.42 12.63
C VAL A 144 -17.39 -26.56 11.63
N SER A 145 -18.69 -26.84 11.48
CA SER A 145 -19.56 -26.05 10.63
C SER A 145 -19.94 -24.72 11.30
N TRP A 146 -20.44 -23.77 10.51
CA TRP A 146 -21.00 -22.54 11.05
C TRP A 146 -22.24 -22.82 11.91
N ASP A 147 -23.13 -23.72 11.46
CA ASP A 147 -24.33 -24.09 12.21
C ASP A 147 -23.99 -24.66 13.59
N GLU A 148 -23.01 -25.57 13.68
CA GLU A 148 -22.58 -26.13 14.97
C GLU A 148 -22.05 -25.05 15.93
N VAL A 149 -21.22 -24.12 15.43
CA VAL A 149 -20.65 -23.06 16.27
C VAL A 149 -21.72 -22.08 16.74
N LEU A 150 -22.66 -21.73 15.88
CA LEU A 150 -23.75 -20.83 16.22
C LEU A 150 -24.68 -21.46 17.26
N ASP A 151 -25.04 -22.74 17.10
CA ASP A 151 -25.87 -23.48 18.06
C ASP A 151 -25.16 -23.66 19.43
N ASP A 152 -23.88 -24.05 19.45
CA ASP A 152 -23.11 -24.21 20.70
C ASP A 152 -22.92 -22.90 21.46
N ILE A 153 -22.76 -21.77 20.77
CA ILE A 153 -22.65 -20.44 21.42
C ILE A 153 -24.00 -19.97 21.93
N ALA A 154 -25.07 -20.13 21.14
CA ALA A 154 -26.41 -19.65 21.50
C ALA A 154 -27.03 -20.40 22.70
N ALA A 155 -26.63 -21.65 22.93
CA ALA A 155 -27.13 -22.46 24.05
C ALA A 155 -26.48 -22.16 25.41
N ARG A 156 -25.53 -21.21 25.50
CA ARG A 156 -24.78 -20.86 26.72
C ARG A 156 -25.27 -19.57 27.37
#